data_AF-A0A662C5J1-F1
#
_entry.id   AF-A0A662C5J1-F1
#
_cell.length_a   1.000
_cell.length_b   1.000
_cell.length_c   1.000
_cell.angle_alpha   90.00
_cell.angle_beta   90.00
_cell.angle_gamma   90.00
#
_symmetry.space_group_name_H-M   'P 1'
#
loop_
_entity.id
_entity.type
_entity.pdbx_description
1 polymer ?
#
loop_
_entity_poly.entity_id
_entity_poly.type
_entity_poly.pdbx_seq_one_letter_code
_entity_poly.pdbx_strand_id
1 'polypeptide(L)'
;MSFISFLEDHLLSCQWKDTLGVECMGCGLQRSFIHLIKGEFMEAFYVYPAIYSLIGMLIYFGLHAKFNFLKGDMILKWLLALNIVIILGSFFYKIT
;
A
#
# COMPACT_ATOMS: atom_id res chain seq x y z
N MET A 1 14.75 21.85 2.18
CA MET A 1 14.52 20.58 1.46
C MET A 1 13.29 19.94 2.06
N SER A 2 12.19 19.83 1.28
CA SER A 2 10.95 19.24 1.77
C SER A 2 11.16 17.74 2.04
N PHE A 3 10.63 17.22 3.14
CA PHE A 3 10.70 15.79 3.50
C PHE A 3 10.25 14.87 2.34
N ILE A 4 9.33 15.35 1.51
CA ILE A 4 8.84 14.66 0.32
C ILE A 4 9.95 14.44 -0.72
N SER A 5 10.79 15.46 -0.98
CA SER A 5 11.91 15.35 -1.93
C SER A 5 12.92 14.29 -1.49
N PHE A 6 13.20 14.21 -0.19
CA PHE A 6 14.09 13.19 0.33
C PHE A 6 13.54 11.76 0.10
N LEU A 7 12.24 11.57 0.29
CA LEU A 7 11.58 10.29 0.01
C LEU A 7 11.61 9.95 -1.47
N GLU A 8 11.41 10.93 -2.35
CA GLU A 8 11.47 10.73 -3.80
C GLU A 8 12.87 10.37 -4.30
N ASP A 9 13.89 11.06 -3.79
CA ASP A 9 15.29 10.82 -4.15
C ASP A 9 15.81 9.45 -3.67
N HIS A 10 15.16 8.85 -2.65
CA HIS A 10 15.51 7.55 -2.08
C HIS A 10 14.50 6.44 -2.44
N LEU A 11 13.63 6.66 -3.44
CA LEU A 11 12.77 5.60 -3.96
C LEU A 11 13.63 4.49 -4.58
N LEU A 12 13.31 3.25 -4.23
CA LEU A 12 13.92 2.08 -4.86
C LEU A 12 13.69 2.13 -6.37
N SER A 13 14.76 1.96 -7.15
CA SER A 13 14.64 1.80 -8.60
C SER A 13 13.83 0.53 -8.90
N CYS A 14 12.68 0.72 -9.54
CA CYS A 14 11.76 -0.39 -9.82
C CYS A 14 12.21 -1.12 -11.08
N GLN A 15 13.05 -2.15 -10.96
CA GLN A 15 13.48 -2.96 -12.11
C GLN A 15 12.32 -3.62 -12.87
N TRP A 16 11.19 -3.81 -12.19
CA TRP A 16 9.97 -4.37 -12.78
C TRP A 16 9.33 -3.41 -13.79
N LYS A 17 9.41 -2.10 -13.56
CA LYS A 17 8.90 -1.10 -14.50
C LYS A 17 9.69 -1.12 -15.80
N ASP A 18 11.00 -1.27 -15.70
CA ASP A 18 11.88 -1.31 -16.87
C ASP A 18 11.75 -2.63 -17.66
N THR A 19 11.50 -3.74 -16.96
CA THR A 19 11.47 -5.08 -17.58
C THR A 19 10.07 -5.49 -18.06
N LEU A 20 9.01 -5.12 -17.33
CA LEU A 20 7.63 -5.58 -17.54
C LEU A 20 6.65 -4.44 -17.82
N GLY A 21 7.10 -3.17 -17.80
CA GLY A 21 6.23 -2.00 -17.99
C GLY A 21 5.28 -1.74 -16.81
N VAL A 22 5.29 -2.59 -15.77
CA VAL A 22 4.41 -2.52 -14.60
C VAL A 22 5.22 -2.34 -13.32
N GLU A 23 4.66 -1.57 -12.38
CA GLU A 23 5.27 -1.40 -11.06
C GLU A 23 5.02 -2.64 -10.19
N CYS A 24 6.06 -3.12 -9.49
CA CYS A 24 5.88 -4.20 -8.53
C CYS A 24 5.05 -3.76 -7.33
N MET A 25 4.48 -4.74 -6.62
CA MET A 25 3.60 -4.52 -5.46
C MET A 25 4.26 -3.65 -4.37
N GLY A 26 5.58 -3.76 -4.20
CA GLY A 26 6.34 -2.96 -3.23
C GLY A 26 6.55 -1.50 -3.67
N CYS A 27 7.00 -1.27 -4.89
CA CYS A 27 7.24 0.09 -5.41
C CYS A 27 5.92 0.88 -5.55
N GLY A 28 4.83 0.22 -5.95
CA GLY A 28 3.50 0.84 -6.00
C GLY A 28 3.00 1.29 -4.62
N LEU A 29 3.29 0.52 -3.56
CA LEU A 29 2.99 0.92 -2.18
C LEU A 29 3.77 2.17 -1.76
N GLN A 30 5.07 2.23 -2.08
CA GLN A 30 5.89 3.41 -1.75
C GLN A 30 5.41 4.67 -2.50
N ARG A 31 5.10 4.57 -3.79
CA ARG A 31 4.58 5.70 -4.58
C ARG A 31 3.20 6.15 -4.11
N SER A 32 2.26 5.24 -3.92
CA SER A 32 0.93 5.58 -3.42
C SER A 32 0.99 6.27 -2.06
N PHE A 33 1.93 5.88 -1.19
CA PHE A 33 2.18 6.56 0.07
C PHE A 33 2.71 7.99 -0.10
N ILE A 34 3.62 8.23 -1.05
CA ILE A 34 4.08 9.60 -1.37
C ILE A 34 2.93 10.45 -1.90
N HIS A 35 2.08 9.90 -2.79
CA HIS A 35 0.88 10.59 -3.28
C HIS A 35 -0.08 10.96 -2.13
N LEU A 36 -0.26 10.09 -1.14
CA LEU A 36 -1.04 10.42 0.07
C LEU A 36 -0.43 11.59 0.84
N ILE A 37 0.89 11.62 1.04
CA ILE A 37 1.57 12.73 1.74
C ILE A 37 1.43 14.05 0.95
N LYS A 38 1.41 13.98 -0.38
CA LYS A 38 1.18 15.13 -1.26
C LYS A 38 -0.29 15.61 -1.29
N GLY A 39 -1.23 14.85 -0.73
CA GLY A 39 -2.66 15.13 -0.80
C GLY A 39 -3.33 14.69 -2.10
N GLU A 40 -2.65 13.87 -2.90
CA GLU A 40 -3.11 13.35 -4.19
C GLU A 40 -3.83 12.00 -3.99
N PHE A 41 -5.02 12.05 -3.37
CA PHE A 41 -5.76 10.84 -2.96
C PHE A 41 -6.23 9.97 -4.14
N MET A 42 -6.64 10.59 -5.23
CA MET A 42 -7.04 9.88 -6.45
C MET A 42 -5.85 9.08 -7.01
N GLU A 43 -4.68 9.70 -7.04
CA GLU A 43 -3.51 9.13 -7.68
C GLU A 43 -2.94 8.01 -6.82
N ALA A 44 -2.97 8.19 -5.49
CA ALA A 44 -2.69 7.11 -4.55
C ALA A 44 -3.58 5.88 -4.77
N PHE A 45 -4.88 6.09 -5.04
CA PHE A 45 -5.83 4.99 -5.33
C PHE A 45 -5.52 4.30 -6.66
N TYR A 46 -5.23 5.06 -7.72
CA TYR A 46 -4.89 4.50 -9.04
C TYR A 46 -3.57 3.73 -9.03
N VAL A 47 -2.58 4.21 -8.29
CA VAL A 47 -1.29 3.53 -8.16
C VAL A 47 -1.46 2.24 -7.37
N TYR A 48 -2.11 2.30 -6.21
CA TYR A 48 -2.25 1.15 -5.31
C TYR A 48 -3.56 1.21 -4.50
N PRO A 49 -4.67 0.63 -4.99
CA PRO A 49 -5.98 0.79 -4.35
C PRO A 49 -6.04 0.21 -2.93
N ALA A 50 -5.24 -0.81 -2.65
CA ALA A 50 -5.13 -1.43 -1.33
C ALA A 50 -4.46 -0.53 -0.28
N ILE A 51 -3.94 0.66 -0.63
CA ILE A 51 -3.24 1.53 0.33
C ILE A 51 -4.15 1.95 1.49
N TYR A 52 -5.43 2.22 1.20
CA TYR A 52 -6.40 2.63 2.21
C TYR A 52 -6.77 1.48 3.15
N SER A 53 -6.98 0.27 2.61
CA SER A 53 -7.25 -0.91 3.42
C SER A 53 -6.03 -1.34 4.25
N LEU A 54 -4.82 -1.12 3.75
CA LEU A 54 -3.57 -1.33 4.48
C LEU A 54 -3.42 -0.35 5.65
N ILE A 55 -3.66 0.94 5.41
CA ILE A 55 -3.64 1.95 6.48
C ILE A 55 -4.67 1.62 7.55
N GLY A 56 -5.89 1.26 7.16
CA GLY A 56 -6.93 0.81 8.10
C GLY A 56 -6.50 -0.43 8.89
N MET A 57 -5.85 -1.40 8.24
CA MET A 57 -5.31 -2.58 8.90
C MET A 57 -4.20 -2.23 9.91
N LEU A 58 -3.30 -1.31 9.58
CA LEU A 58 -2.24 -0.86 10.49
C LEU A 58 -2.79 -0.11 11.71
N ILE A 59 -3.79 0.75 11.51
CA ILE A 59 -4.49 1.43 12.61
C ILE A 59 -5.17 0.41 13.51
N TYR A 60 -5.91 -0.54 12.92
CA TYR A 60 -6.58 -1.60 13.67
C TYR A 60 -5.58 -2.48 14.43
N PHE A 61 -4.44 -2.81 13.81
CA PHE A 61 -3.36 -3.54 14.47
C PHE A 61 -2.84 -2.80 15.70
N GLY A 62 -2.54 -1.49 15.58
CA GLY A 62 -2.08 -0.68 16.71
C GLY A 62 -3.10 -0.58 17.84
N LEU A 63 -4.39 -0.45 17.50
CA LEU A 63 -5.48 -0.47 18.47
C LEU A 63 -5.60 -1.84 19.14
N HIS A 64 -5.56 -2.93 18.36
CA HIS A 64 -5.65 -4.28 18.89
C HIS A 64 -4.47 -4.60 19.82
N ALA A 65 -3.25 -4.19 19.49
CA ALA A 65 -2.08 -4.36 20.34
C ALA A 65 -2.21 -3.62 21.69
N LYS A 66 -2.91 -2.49 21.73
CA LYS A 66 -3.14 -1.72 22.96
C LYS A 66 -4.34 -2.21 23.77
N PHE A 67 -5.43 -2.61 23.11
CA PHE A 67 -6.72 -2.91 23.74
C PHE A 67 -7.04 -4.41 23.84
N ASN A 68 -6.21 -5.29 23.26
CA ASN A 68 -6.34 -6.76 23.31
C ASN A 68 -7.77 -7.26 23.00
N PHE A 69 -8.35 -6.80 21.89
CA PHE A 69 -9.68 -7.27 21.46
C PHE A 69 -9.76 -8.80 21.37
N LEU A 70 -10.80 -9.39 21.97
CA LEU A 70 -11.02 -10.85 22.08
C LEU A 70 -10.98 -11.62 20.74
N LYS A 71 -11.27 -10.97 19.61
CA LYS A 71 -11.26 -11.55 18.26
C LYS A 71 -10.43 -10.73 17.27
N GLY A 72 -9.53 -9.88 17.77
CA GLY A 72 -8.81 -8.93 16.92
C GLY A 72 -7.83 -9.60 15.97
N ASP A 73 -7.24 -10.73 16.36
CA ASP A 73 -6.36 -11.53 15.50
C ASP A 73 -7.11 -12.11 14.29
N MET A 74 -8.35 -12.59 14.49
CA MET A 74 -9.20 -13.11 13.42
C MET A 74 -9.57 -12.00 12.44
N ILE A 75 -9.95 -10.83 12.94
CA ILE A 75 -10.28 -9.67 12.12
C ILE A 75 -9.04 -9.24 11.31
N LEU A 76 -7.87 -9.18 11.95
CA LEU A 76 -6.62 -8.81 11.29
C LEU A 76 -6.25 -9.78 10.16
N LYS A 77 -6.42 -11.09 10.36
CA LYS A 77 -6.22 -12.11 9.32
C LYS A 77 -7.14 -11.91 8.13
N TRP A 78 -8.42 -11.60 8.37
CA TRP A 78 -9.37 -11.29 7.29
C TRP A 78 -9.00 -10.01 6.53
N LEU A 79 -8.59 -8.95 7.24
CA LEU A 79 -8.09 -7.73 6.59
C LEU A 79 -6.83 -8.00 5.75
N LEU A 80 -5.91 -8.84 6.24
CA LEU A 80 -4.71 -9.21 5.51
C LEU A 80 -5.07 -9.98 4.23
N ALA A 81 -5.95 -10.98 4.33
CA ALA A 81 -6.41 -11.74 3.17
C ALA A 81 -7.10 -10.84 2.13
N LEU A 82 -7.96 -9.92 2.58
CA LEU A 82 -8.62 -8.94 1.71
C LEU A 82 -7.60 -8.03 1.01
N ASN A 83 -6.58 -7.53 1.72
CA ASN A 83 -5.51 -6.75 1.10
C ASN A 83 -4.77 -7.56 0.03
N ILE A 84 -4.38 -8.80 0.32
CA ILE A 84 -3.69 -9.67 -0.65
C ILE A 84 -4.53 -9.85 -1.92
N VAL A 85 -5.84 -10.10 -1.79
CA VAL A 85 -6.75 -10.26 -2.92
C VAL A 85 -6.83 -8.99 -3.77
N ILE A 86 -6.95 -7.81 -3.15
CA ILE A 86 -7.00 -6.53 -3.88
C ILE A 86 -5.67 -6.27 -4.61
N ILE A 87 -4.54 -6.50 -3.95
CA ILE A 87 -3.22 -6.23 -4.54
C ILE A 87 -2.98 -7.16 -5.73
N LEU A 88 -3.22 -8.45 -5.56
CA LEU A 88 -3.06 -9.43 -6.64
C LEU A 88 -4.03 -9.12 -7.79
N GLY A 89 -5.31 -8.87 -7.49
CA GLY A 89 -6.30 -8.50 -8.51
C GLY A 89 -5.88 -7.26 -9.31
N SER A 90 -5.41 -6.21 -8.63
CA SER A 90 -4.89 -5.01 -9.28
C SER A 90 -3.62 -5.27 -10.10
N PHE A 91 -2.74 -6.15 -9.64
CA PHE A 91 -1.49 -6.48 -10.33
C PHE A 91 -1.76 -7.29 -11.60
N PHE A 92 -2.63 -8.29 -11.54
CA PHE A 92 -3.06 -9.05 -12.72
C PHE A 92 -3.79 -8.18 -13.75
N TYR A 93 -4.63 -7.24 -13.29
CA TYR A 93 -5.30 -6.28 -14.16
C TYR A 93 -4.33 -5.32 -14.86
N LYS A 94 -3.22 -4.94 -14.22
CA LYS A 94 -2.19 -4.07 -14.83
C LYS A 94 -1.26 -4.82 -15.79
N ILE A 95 -1.09 -6.13 -15.61
CA ILE A 95 -0.22 -6.98 -16.44
C ILE A 95 -0.92 -7.46 -17.72
N THR A 96 -2.22 -7.70 -17.66
CA THR A 96 -3.02 -8.21 -18.79
C THR A 96 -3.44 -7.06 -19.70
#